data_AF-A0A0W1L157-F1
#
_entry.id   AF-A0A0W1L157-F1
#
_cell.length_a   1.000
_cell.length_b   1.000
_cell.length_c   1.000
_cell.angle_alpha   90.00
_cell.angle_beta   90.00
_cell.angle_gamma   90.00
#
_symmetry.space_group_name_H-M   'P 1'
#
loop_
_entity.id
_entity.type
_entity.pdbx_description
1 polymer ?
#
loop_
_entity_poly.entity_id
_entity_poly.type
_entity_poly.pdbx_seq_one_letter_code
_entity_poly.pdbx_strand_id
1 'polypeptide(L)' 'MPLKKWLLQYIIALPIIFILLAGVQYLKGRELVYCLEFGASWSVISITVFALRRAYNYHKNVYCAVCNDLPKHNKAR' A
#
# COMPACT_ATOMS: atom_id res chain seq x y z
N MET A 1 3.29 8.10 -15.73
CA MET A 1 2.90 7.22 -14.59
C MET A 1 1.79 6.28 -15.04
N PRO A 2 1.88 4.97 -14.76
CA PRO A 2 0.77 4.04 -14.99
C PRO A 2 -0.32 4.21 -13.91
N LEU A 3 -0.91 5.41 -13.81
CA LEU A 3 -1.87 5.82 -12.79
C LEU A 3 -3.03 4.83 -12.63
N LYS A 4 -3.56 4.31 -13.75
CA LYS A 4 -4.63 3.30 -13.76
C LYS A 4 -4.22 2.00 -13.04
N LYS A 5 -2.98 1.54 -13.25
CA LYS A 5 -2.47 0.32 -12.60
C LYS A 5 -2.27 0.54 -11.11
N TRP A 6 -1.74 1.69 -10.73
CA TRP A 6 -1.52 2.05 -9.32
C TRP A 6 -2.84 2.16 -8.57
N LEU A 7 -3.81 2.86 -9.14
CA LEU A 7 -5.14 3.00 -8.54
C LEU A 7 -5.79 1.63 -8.30
N LEU A 8 -5.75 0.73 -9.29
CA LEU A 8 -6.29 -0.62 -9.15
C LEU A 8 -5.60 -1.42 -8.03
N GLN A 9 -4.27 -1.32 -7.94
CA GLN A 9 -3.51 -1.99 -6.88
C GLN A 9 -3.89 -1.48 -5.49
N TYR A 10 -4.05 -0.17 -5.31
CA TYR A 10 -4.40 0.41 -4.01
C TYR A 10 -5.87 0.19 -3.64
N ILE A 11 -6.78 0.14 -4.62
CA ILE A 11 -8.18 -0.24 -4.40
C ILE A 11 -8.28 -1.68 -3.88
N ILE A 12 -7.42 -2.59 -4.35
CA ILE A 12 -7.39 -3.98 -3.88
C ILE A 12 -6.65 -4.08 -2.53
N ALA A 13 -5.55 -3.35 -2.35
CA ALA A 13 -4.77 -3.39 -1.12
C ALA A 13 -5.54 -2.84 0.10
N LEU A 14 -6.39 -1.82 -0.09
CA LEU A 14 -7.13 -1.18 0.99
C LEU A 14 -8.04 -2.13 1.78
N PRO A 15 -8.98 -2.86 1.17
CA PRO A 15 -9.82 -3.81 1.90
C PRO A 15 -9.01 -4.94 2.53
N ILE A 16 -7.94 -5.41 1.88
CA ILE A 16 -7.08 -6.48 2.42
C ILE A 16 -6.40 -6.03 3.71
N ILE A 17 -5.75 -4.85 3.69
CA ILE A 17 -5.06 -4.29 4.86
C ILE A 17 -6.08 -3.95 5.95
N PHE A 18 -7.23 -3.39 5.58
CA PHE A 18 -8.32 -3.10 6.51
C PHE A 18 -8.79 -4.35 7.25
N ILE A 19 -9.14 -5.43 6.52
CA ILE A 19 -9.62 -6.69 7.11
C ILE A 19 -8.55 -7.28 8.02
N LEU A 20 -7.28 -7.25 7.59
CA LEU A 20 -6.17 -7.78 8.39
C LEU A 20 -6.03 -7.01 9.70
N LEU A 21 -6.00 -5.68 9.66
CA LEU A 21 -5.83 -4.85 10.85
C LEU A 21 -7.05 -4.89 11.78
N ALA A 22 -8.26 -4.79 11.24
CA ALA A 22 -9.49 -4.92 12.00
C ALA A 22 -9.62 -6.31 12.62
N GLY A 23 -9.30 -7.37 11.86
CA GLY A 23 -9.31 -8.75 12.32
C GLY A 23 -8.33 -8.99 13.48
N VAL A 24 -7.12 -8.43 13.43
CA VAL A 24 -6.18 -8.50 14.55
C VAL A 24 -6.74 -7.86 15.82
N GLN A 25 -7.44 -6.73 15.72
CA GLN A 25 -8.05 -6.10 16.89
C GLN A 25 -9.27 -6.87 17.40
N TYR A 26 -10.06 -7.44 16.48
CA TYR A 26 -11.21 -8.26 16.82
C TYR A 26 -10.77 -9.53 17.58
N LEU A 27 -9.71 -10.21 17.12
CA LEU A 27 -9.13 -11.37 17.79
C LEU A 27 -8.55 -11.05 19.18
N LYS A 28 -8.21 -9.78 19.44
CA LYS A 28 -7.80 -9.30 20.77
C LYS A 28 -8.97 -9.01 21.71
N GLY A 29 -10.21 -9.24 21.27
CA GLY A 29 -11.42 -8.98 22.05
C GLY A 29 -11.76 -7.50 22.19
N ARG A 30 -11.32 -6.64 21.25
CA ARG A 30 -11.73 -5.23 21.22
C ARG A 30 -13.15 -5.09 20.67
N GLU A 31 -13.80 -3.98 21.01
CA GLU A 31 -15.12 -3.65 20.48
C GLU A 31 -15.10 -3.51 18.95
N LEU A 32 -16.19 -3.92 18.28
CA LEU A 32 -16.33 -3.85 16.82
C LEU A 32 -16.07 -2.45 16.26
N VAL A 33 -16.66 -1.42 16.87
CA VAL A 33 -16.50 -0.03 16.41
C VAL A 33 -15.02 0.37 16.42
N TYR A 34 -14.32 0.09 17.53
CA TYR A 34 -12.89 0.34 17.64
C TYR A 34 -12.07 -0.42 16.59
N CYS A 35 -12.40 -1.69 16.31
CA CYS A 35 -11.70 -2.49 15.31
C CYS A 35 -11.83 -1.90 13.90
N LEU A 36 -13.02 -1.44 13.55
CA LEU A 36 -13.31 -0.82 12.26
C LEU A 36 -12.59 0.54 12.13
N GLU A 37 -12.66 1.40 13.16
CA GLU A 37 -11.97 2.69 13.17
C GLU A 37 -10.45 2.53 13.07
N PHE A 38 -9.89 1.59 13.83
CA PHE A 38 -8.47 1.26 13.79
C PHE A 38 -8.07 0.77 12.40
N GLY A 39 -8.80 -0.20 11.84
CA GLY A 39 -8.53 -0.74 10.52
C GLY A 39 -8.62 0.32 9.43
N ALA A 40 -9.64 1.18 9.47
CA ALA A 40 -9.85 2.25 8.49
C ALA A 40 -8.71 3.27 8.54
N SER A 41 -8.40 3.79 9.73
CA SER A 41 -7.37 4.81 9.92
C SER A 41 -6.00 4.31 9.47
N TRP A 42 -5.60 3.11 9.93
CA TRP A 42 -4.27 2.57 9.64
C TRP A 42 -4.12 2.03 8.22
N SER A 43 -5.19 1.52 7.58
CA SER A 43 -5.13 1.13 6.17
C SER A 43 -4.90 2.33 5.25
N VAL A 44 -5.60 3.45 5.49
CA VAL A 44 -5.40 4.69 4.74
C VAL A 44 -4.00 5.27 4.94
N ILE A 45 -3.52 5.33 6.19
CA ILE A 45 -2.16 5.81 6.51
C ILE A 45 -1.11 4.94 5.79
N SER A 46 -1.24 3.62 5.91
CA SER A 46 -0.28 2.69 5.30
C SER A 46 -0.23 2.86 3.78
N ILE A 47 -1.39 2.86 3.12
CA ILE A 47 -1.46 3.03 1.67
C ILE A 47 -0.88 4.37 1.23
N THR A 48 -1.19 5.44 1.95
CA THR A 48 -0.65 6.78 1.68
C THR A 48 0.88 6.78 1.69
N VAL A 49 1.48 6.21 2.74
CA VAL A 49 2.95 6.14 2.86
C VAL A 49 3.57 5.37 1.69
N PHE A 50 3.02 4.20 1.33
CA PHE A 50 3.52 3.41 0.20
C PHE A 50 3.32 4.11 -1.15
N ALA A 51 2.17 4.76 -1.35
CA ALA A 51 1.87 5.51 -2.58
C ALA A 51 2.82 6.69 -2.76
N LEU A 52 3.05 7.49 -1.71
CA LEU A 52 3.99 8.59 -1.72
C LEU A 52 5.42 8.12 -1.99
N ARG A 53 5.86 7.03 -1.33
CA ARG A 53 7.20 6.50 -1.54
C ARG A 53 7.40 5.99 -2.97
N ARG A 54 6.39 5.32 -3.53
CA ARG A 54 6.40 4.83 -4.90
C ARG A 54 6.42 5.99 -5.91
N ALA A 55 5.61 7.02 -5.69
CA ALA A 55 5.60 8.22 -6.52
C ALA A 55 6.95 8.94 -6.51
N TYR A 56 7.57 9.09 -5.33
CA TYR A 56 8.91 9.66 -5.19
C TYR A 56 9.95 8.84 -5.97
N ASN A 57 9.98 7.52 -5.79
CA ASN A 57 10.93 6.65 -6.48
C ASN A 57 10.76 6.69 -8.00
N TYR A 58 9.50 6.70 -8.47
CA TYR A 58 9.18 6.85 -9.89
C TYR A 58 9.70 8.18 -10.44
N HIS A 59 9.47 9.30 -9.74
CA HIS A 59 9.96 10.62 -10.14
C HIS A 59 11.49 10.71 -10.14
N LYS A 60 12.17 9.96 -9.28
CA LYS A 60 13.64 9.91 -9.20
C LYS A 60 14.27 8.84 -10.08
N ASN A 61 13.50 8.15 -10.94
CA ASN A 61 13.96 7.03 -11.76
C ASN A 61 14.67 5.92 -10.97
N VAL A 62 14.28 5.72 -9.71
CA VAL A 62 14.85 4.66 -8.85
C VAL A 62 14.13 3.35 -9.18
N TYR A 63 14.87 2.39 -9.73
CA TYR A 63 14.35 1.07 -10.05
C TYR A 63 13.84 0.34 -8.80
N CYS A 64 12.60 -0.15 -8.86
CA CYS A 64 11.98 -0.98 -7.84
C CYS A 64 11.58 -2.32 -8.46
N ALA A 65 12.25 -3.41 -8.07
CA ALA A 65 11.98 -4.75 -8.61
C ALA A 65 10.54 -5.23 -8.31
N VAL A 66 10.05 -4.94 -7.10
CA VAL A 66 8.69 -5.31 -6.66
C VAL A 66 7.62 -4.50 -7.40
N CYS A 67 7.89 -3.23 -7.67
CA CYS A 67 6.94 -2.32 -8.30
C CYS A 67 6.88 -2.51 -9.81
N ASN A 68 8.02 -2.84 -10.43
CA ASN A 68 8.20 -3.05 -11.87
C ASN A 68 7.66 -1.89 -12.75
N ASP A 69 7.79 -0.65 -12.26
CA ASP A 69 7.29 0.55 -12.96
C ASP A 69 8.27 1.13 -13.98
N LEU A 70 9.55 0.77 -13.85
CA LEU A 70 10.66 1.26 -14.67
C LEU A 70 11.43 0.05 -15.21
N PRO A 71 11.97 0.12 -16.45
CA PRO A 71 12.81 -0.95 -16.98
C PRO A 71 14.03 -1.13 -16.07
N LYS A 72 14.42 -2.39 -15.86
CA LYS A 72 15.64 -2.70 -15.12
C LYS A 72 16.81 -2.06 -15.87
N HIS A 73 17.53 -1.14 -15.22
CA HIS A 73 18.76 -0.63 -15.80
C HIS A 73 19.72 -1.81 -15.87
N ASN A 74 19.94 -2.34 -17.08
CA ASN A 74 21.07 -3.22 -17.33
C ASN A 74 22.31 -2.35 -17.12
N LYS A 75 22.84 -2.30 -15.90
CA LYS A 75 24.27 -2.01 -15.74
C LYS A 75 24.97 -3.20 -16.38
N ALA A 76 25.27 -3.07 -17.68
CA ALA A 76 26.35 -3.82 -18.29
C ALA A 76 27.57 -3.52 -17.40
N ARG A 77 28.01 -4.54 -16.68
CA ARG A 77 29.28 -4.56 -15.99
C ARG A 77 30.24 -5.36 -16.85
#